data_AF-A0AAD9TNH7-F1
#
_entry.id   AF-A0AAD9TNH7-F1
#
_cell.length_a   1.000
_cell.length_b   1.000
_cell.length_c   1.000
_cell.angle_alpha   90.00
_cell.angle_beta   90.00
_cell.angle_gamma   90.00
#
_symmetry.space_group_name_H-M   'P 1'
#
loop_
_entity.id
_entity.type
_entity.pdbx_description
1 polymer ?
#
loop_
_entity_poly.entity_id
_entity_poly.type
_entity_poly.pdbx_seq_one_letter_code
_entity_poly.pdbx_strand_id
1 'polypeptide(L)'
;MSPISLDANITVDHLKLASSNWNIDLLKDNLMEADVDCILSLPSTSPLHDDSLLWHVERSGNYSVHIGYRVGRSMIVVVSSSGLDNSKSWWKDLWRLHIPSKIKIFMCWASHHWLPTRFYLARRGVPLDETCPRCLRRSKSMVHALWSCRSLTVLRSSIPFLKELRTYDGMHFHDFMLIFFKTLTSMELELLCVIFWRVWFCRNQLVYSMSMMEVGEVVDWATTISVKPIR
;
A
#
# COMPACT_ATOMS: atom_id res chain seq x y z
N MET A 1 -29.64 -1.44 25.83
CA MET A 1 -30.13 -0.24 26.55
C MET A 1 -29.15 0.87 26.22
N SER A 2 -29.63 2.02 25.76
CA SER A 2 -28.76 3.16 25.42
C SER A 2 -28.18 3.74 26.72
N PRO A 3 -26.88 4.11 26.79
CA PRO A 3 -26.34 4.79 27.97
C PRO A 3 -26.97 6.17 28.07
N ILE A 4 -27.36 6.57 29.29
CA ILE A 4 -27.84 7.90 29.61
C ILE A 4 -26.64 8.85 29.60
N SER A 5 -26.80 10.03 28.99
CA SER A 5 -25.70 11.00 28.84
C SER A 5 -25.32 11.59 30.19
N LEU A 6 -24.07 11.37 30.61
CA LEU A 6 -23.43 12.22 31.61
C LEU A 6 -23.47 13.69 31.12
N ASP A 7 -23.61 14.62 32.06
CA ASP A 7 -23.54 16.05 31.74
C ASP A 7 -22.18 16.38 31.10
N ALA A 8 -22.19 17.27 30.11
CA ALA A 8 -21.00 17.62 29.32
C ALA A 8 -19.88 18.28 30.15
N ASN A 9 -20.21 18.74 31.36
CA ASN A 9 -19.28 19.40 32.28
C ASN A 9 -18.72 18.46 33.36
N ILE A 10 -19.04 17.15 33.34
CA ILE A 10 -18.48 16.22 34.30
C ILE A 10 -16.97 16.05 34.06
N THR A 11 -16.20 16.09 35.13
CA THR A 11 -14.76 15.83 35.14
C THR A 11 -14.52 14.43 35.68
N VAL A 12 -13.33 13.89 35.41
CA VAL A 12 -12.93 12.56 35.91
C VAL A 12 -12.95 12.50 37.45
N ASP A 13 -12.72 13.63 38.12
CA ASP A 13 -12.75 13.72 39.59
C ASP A 13 -14.17 13.46 40.15
N HIS A 14 -15.21 13.91 39.46
CA HIS A 14 -16.61 13.63 39.84
C HIS A 14 -16.99 12.15 39.71
N LEU A 15 -16.19 11.34 39.00
CA LEU A 15 -16.37 9.89 38.87
C LEU A 15 -15.64 9.10 39.98
N LYS A 16 -14.92 9.79 40.87
CA LYS A 16 -14.19 9.21 42.01
C LYS A 16 -14.90 9.50 43.33
N LEU A 17 -14.68 8.61 44.30
CA LEU A 17 -15.06 8.80 45.69
C LEU A 17 -14.06 9.73 46.39
N ALA A 18 -14.44 10.29 47.55
CA ALA A 18 -13.53 11.10 48.39
C ALA A 18 -12.24 10.35 48.82
N SER A 19 -12.24 9.02 48.71
CA SER A 19 -11.08 8.16 48.93
C SER A 19 -10.11 8.06 47.73
N SER A 20 -10.32 8.83 46.66
CA SER A 20 -9.61 8.76 45.37
C SER A 20 -9.81 7.46 44.57
N ASN A 21 -10.68 6.56 45.03
CA ASN A 21 -11.06 5.35 44.31
C ASN A 21 -12.24 5.60 43.36
N TRP A 22 -12.35 4.80 42.29
CA TRP A 22 -13.48 4.88 41.35
C TRP A 22 -14.83 4.58 42.03
N ASN A 23 -15.86 5.37 41.70
CA ASN A 23 -17.23 5.10 42.12
C ASN A 23 -17.87 4.07 41.16
N ILE A 24 -17.76 2.78 41.51
CA ILE A 24 -18.16 1.67 40.62
C ILE A 24 -19.65 1.69 40.30
N ASP A 25 -20.50 2.04 41.26
CA ASP A 25 -21.96 2.07 41.07
C ASP A 25 -22.33 3.17 40.06
N LEU A 26 -21.74 4.36 40.21
CA LEU A 26 -21.94 5.46 39.28
C LEU A 26 -21.42 5.14 37.86
N LEU A 27 -20.29 4.43 37.75
CA LEU A 27 -19.76 4.00 36.45
C LEU A 27 -20.69 2.99 35.77
N LYS A 28 -21.18 1.97 36.50
CA LYS A 28 -22.08 0.95 35.96
C LYS A 28 -23.47 1.50 35.57
N ASP A 29 -23.94 2.51 36.29
CA ASP A 29 -25.24 3.14 36.02
C ASP A 29 -25.22 4.04 34.77
N ASN A 30 -24.04 4.56 34.38
CA ASN A 30 -23.92 5.58 33.33
C ASN A 30 -23.11 5.15 32.09
N LEU A 31 -22.28 4.12 32.19
CA LEU A 31 -21.39 3.67 31.11
C LEU A 31 -21.68 2.23 30.69
N MET A 32 -21.24 1.85 29.49
CA MET A 32 -21.31 0.45 29.06
C MET A 32 -20.33 -0.39 29.88
N GLU A 33 -20.67 -1.66 30.14
CA GLU A 33 -19.77 -2.57 30.89
C GLU A 33 -18.36 -2.62 30.31
N ALA A 34 -18.21 -2.58 28.98
CA ALA A 34 -16.91 -2.53 28.32
C ALA A 34 -16.09 -1.27 28.67
N ASP A 35 -16.74 -0.11 28.79
CA ASP A 35 -16.08 1.14 29.15
C ASP A 35 -15.73 1.16 30.64
N VAL A 36 -16.61 0.62 31.50
CA VAL A 36 -16.36 0.44 32.93
C VAL A 36 -15.12 -0.43 33.15
N ASP A 37 -15.02 -1.56 32.46
CA ASP A 37 -13.86 -2.46 32.52
C ASP A 37 -12.58 -1.76 32.08
N CYS A 38 -12.64 -0.95 31.01
CA CYS A 38 -11.50 -0.14 30.57
C CYS A 38 -11.08 0.90 31.62
N ILE A 39 -12.02 1.61 32.24
CA ILE A 39 -11.71 2.61 33.28
C ILE A 39 -11.10 1.95 34.52
N LEU A 40 -11.64 0.80 34.95
CA LEU A 40 -11.12 0.05 36.09
C LEU A 40 -9.74 -0.57 35.83
N SER A 41 -9.36 -0.75 34.56
CA SER A 41 -8.02 -1.20 34.18
C SER A 41 -6.94 -0.11 34.27
N LEU A 42 -7.34 1.16 34.40
CA LEU A 42 -6.39 2.27 34.54
C LEU A 42 -5.67 2.18 35.89
N PRO A 43 -4.34 2.44 35.92
CA PRO A 43 -3.62 2.53 37.18
C PRO A 43 -4.22 3.61 38.08
N SER A 44 -4.51 3.26 39.34
CA SER A 44 -4.97 4.24 40.32
C SER A 44 -3.85 5.25 40.59
N THR A 45 -4.04 6.48 40.13
CA THR A 45 -3.10 7.58 40.38
C THR A 45 -3.30 8.12 41.78
N SER A 46 -2.19 8.20 42.53
CA SER A 46 -2.15 8.93 43.79
C SER A 46 -2.41 10.42 43.55
N PRO A 47 -3.17 11.11 44.42
CA PRO A 47 -3.41 12.55 44.30
C PRO A 47 -2.14 13.42 44.47
N LEU A 48 -0.99 12.82 44.76
CA LEU A 48 0.29 13.49 44.95
C LEU A 48 1.13 13.63 43.67
N HIS A 49 0.68 13.08 42.54
CA HIS A 49 1.39 13.18 41.26
C HIS A 49 0.59 13.98 40.23
N ASP A 50 1.29 14.90 39.56
CA ASP A 50 0.76 15.63 38.41
C ASP A 50 0.37 14.67 37.27
N ASP A 51 -0.63 15.08 36.49
CA ASP A 51 -1.08 14.34 35.31
C ASP A 51 0.09 14.09 34.34
N SER A 52 0.27 12.84 33.93
CA SER A 52 1.34 12.42 33.02
C SER A 52 0.78 11.65 31.83
N LEU A 53 1.42 11.82 30.67
CA LEU A 53 1.04 11.12 29.45
C LEU A 53 1.46 9.65 29.53
N LEU A 54 0.51 8.74 29.39
CA LEU A 54 0.72 7.30 29.36
C LEU A 54 0.47 6.73 27.98
N TRP A 55 1.40 5.92 27.49
CA TRP A 55 1.26 5.16 26.25
C TRP A 55 0.62 3.80 26.50
N HIS A 56 -0.69 3.70 26.25
CA HIS A 56 -1.52 2.52 26.56
C HIS A 56 -1.08 1.20 25.90
N VAL A 57 -0.24 1.24 24.87
CA VAL A 57 0.18 0.04 24.13
C VAL A 57 1.25 -0.75 24.88
N GLU A 58 2.03 -0.11 25.75
CA GLU A 58 3.08 -0.77 26.52
C GLU A 58 2.74 -0.76 28.00
N ARG A 59 2.94 -1.90 28.69
CA ARG A 59 2.71 -2.01 30.14
C ARG A 59 3.57 -1.06 30.97
N SER A 60 4.68 -0.59 30.40
CA SER A 60 5.57 0.42 31.01
C SER A 60 4.95 1.82 31.01
N GLY A 61 3.92 2.07 30.20
CA GLY A 61 3.35 3.40 29.95
C GLY A 61 4.24 4.32 29.12
N ASN A 62 5.44 3.89 28.72
CA ASN A 62 6.41 4.75 28.06
C ASN A 62 6.26 4.72 26.53
N TYR A 63 6.31 5.89 25.92
CA TYR A 63 6.39 6.01 24.47
C TYR A 63 7.82 5.88 23.98
N SER A 64 8.03 5.11 22.90
CA SER A 64 9.26 5.14 22.12
C SER A 64 8.94 5.21 20.63
N VAL A 65 9.82 5.85 19.85
CA VAL A 65 9.67 5.95 18.38
C VAL A 65 9.57 4.56 17.74
N HIS A 66 10.29 3.56 18.25
CA HIS A 66 10.24 2.19 17.75
C HIS A 66 8.83 1.56 17.92
N ILE A 67 8.24 1.70 19.11
CA ILE A 67 6.90 1.18 19.41
C ILE A 67 5.84 1.99 18.67
N GLY A 68 5.95 3.33 18.67
CA GLY A 68 5.07 4.22 17.93
C GLY A 68 5.07 3.91 16.43
N TYR A 69 6.23 3.64 15.83
CA TYR A 69 6.34 3.21 14.44
C TYR A 69 5.72 1.83 14.20
N ARG A 70 5.91 0.88 15.10
CA ARG A 70 5.29 -0.45 15.03
C ARG A 70 3.76 -0.36 15.06
N VAL A 71 3.23 0.44 15.98
CA VAL A 71 1.78 0.70 16.13
C VAL A 71 1.25 1.46 14.91
N GLY A 72 1.96 2.50 14.47
CA GLY A 72 1.65 3.24 13.25
C GLY A 72 1.61 2.33 12.03
N ARG A 73 2.54 1.38 11.91
CA ARG A 73 2.52 0.38 10.82
C ARG A 73 1.36 -0.60 10.91
N SER A 74 0.92 -0.99 12.10
CA SER A 74 -0.28 -1.84 12.25
C SER A 74 -1.58 -1.06 12.02
N MET A 75 -1.62 0.24 12.34
CA MET A 75 -2.77 1.12 12.13
C MET A 75 -2.86 1.65 10.71
N ILE A 76 -1.72 1.81 10.03
CA ILE A 76 -1.66 1.93 8.58
C ILE A 76 -2.06 0.56 8.03
N VAL A 77 -3.37 0.35 7.96
CA VAL A 77 -3.99 -0.54 6.98
C VAL A 77 -3.73 0.09 5.61
N VAL A 78 -2.46 0.13 5.17
CA VAL A 78 -2.21 -0.13 3.76
C VAL A 78 -2.73 -1.54 3.64
N VAL A 79 -3.86 -1.69 2.97
CA VAL A 79 -4.41 -2.91 2.37
C VAL A 79 -3.31 -3.96 2.22
N SER A 80 -3.01 -4.62 3.32
CA SER A 80 -2.09 -5.73 3.40
C SER A 80 -3.08 -6.84 3.55
N SER A 81 -3.63 -7.17 2.38
CA SER A 81 -4.34 -8.41 2.16
C SER A 81 -3.65 -9.50 2.97
N SER A 82 -4.45 -10.18 3.77
CA SER A 82 -4.29 -11.48 4.42
C SER A 82 -3.29 -12.47 3.76
N GLY A 83 -2.02 -12.09 3.65
CA GLY A 83 -1.07 -12.73 2.73
C GLY A 83 0.39 -12.46 3.11
N LEU A 84 0.69 -12.29 4.39
CA LEU A 84 2.06 -12.09 4.90
C LEU A 84 3.01 -13.22 4.43
N ASP A 85 2.49 -14.41 4.13
CA ASP A 85 3.26 -15.52 3.55
C ASP A 85 3.52 -15.37 2.04
N ASN A 86 2.50 -15.01 1.25
CA ASN A 86 2.66 -14.81 -0.20
C ASN A 86 3.54 -13.60 -0.54
N SER A 87 3.49 -12.54 0.26
CA SER A 87 4.31 -11.33 0.10
C SER A 87 5.82 -11.63 0.27
N LYS A 88 6.19 -12.44 1.26
CA LYS A 88 7.60 -12.82 1.47
C LYS A 88 8.12 -13.76 0.39
N SER A 89 7.28 -14.67 -0.14
CA SER A 89 7.66 -15.55 -1.25
C SER A 89 7.88 -14.76 -2.54
N TRP A 90 6.96 -13.87 -2.87
CA TRP A 90 7.01 -13.05 -4.08
C TRP A 90 8.35 -12.36 -4.29
N TRP A 91 8.89 -11.71 -3.25
CA TRP A 91 10.15 -10.99 -3.39
C TRP A 91 11.30 -11.93 -3.70
N LYS A 92 11.36 -13.10 -3.04
CA LYS A 92 12.38 -14.11 -3.33
C LYS A 92 12.28 -14.57 -4.78
N ASP A 93 11.07 -14.81 -5.27
CA ASP A 93 10.84 -15.28 -6.63
C ASP A 93 11.17 -14.19 -7.67
N LEU A 94 10.82 -12.92 -7.43
CA LEU A 94 11.23 -11.78 -8.26
C LEU A 94 12.76 -11.66 -8.36
N TRP A 95 13.46 -11.87 -7.24
CA TRP A 95 14.92 -11.80 -7.22
C TRP A 95 15.59 -12.99 -7.92
N ARG A 96 14.90 -14.13 -8.05
CA ARG A 96 15.38 -15.33 -8.78
C ARG A 96 15.25 -15.22 -10.30
N LEU A 97 14.38 -14.34 -10.81
CA LEU A 97 14.20 -14.15 -12.26
C LEU A 97 15.52 -13.77 -12.96
N HIS A 98 15.73 -14.29 -14.16
CA HIS A 98 16.92 -14.00 -14.98
C HIS A 98 16.75 -12.71 -15.80
N ILE A 99 16.53 -11.60 -15.08
CA ILE A 99 16.38 -10.25 -15.65
C ILE A 99 17.36 -9.25 -15.02
N PRO A 100 17.76 -8.19 -15.74
CA PRO A 100 18.67 -7.17 -15.20
C PRO A 100 18.18 -6.56 -13.88
N SER A 101 19.09 -6.33 -12.94
CA SER A 101 18.76 -5.78 -11.61
C SER A 101 17.97 -4.47 -11.66
N LYS A 102 18.22 -3.62 -12.68
CA LYS A 102 17.44 -2.39 -12.90
C LYS A 102 15.93 -2.65 -13.08
N ILE A 103 15.57 -3.78 -13.69
CA ILE A 103 14.18 -4.18 -13.93
C ILE A 103 13.59 -4.73 -12.63
N LYS A 104 14.33 -5.53 -11.87
CA LYS A 104 13.90 -6.01 -10.54
C LYS A 104 13.59 -4.84 -9.60
N ILE A 105 14.46 -3.84 -9.55
CA ILE A 105 14.26 -2.61 -8.77
C ILE A 105 13.02 -1.86 -9.25
N PHE A 106 12.84 -1.71 -10.57
CA PHE A 106 11.64 -1.10 -11.12
C PHE A 106 10.36 -1.82 -10.71
N MET A 107 10.33 -3.16 -10.76
CA MET A 107 9.17 -3.94 -10.33
C MET A 107 8.87 -3.74 -8.84
N CYS A 108 9.91 -3.65 -8.01
CA CYS A 108 9.77 -3.30 -6.60
C CYS A 108 9.13 -1.91 -6.42
N TRP A 109 9.65 -0.89 -7.11
CA TRP A 109 9.10 0.47 -7.07
C TRP A 109 7.66 0.55 -7.58
N ALA A 110 7.33 -0.20 -8.63
CA ALA A 110 5.99 -0.29 -9.19
C ALA A 110 5.01 -0.92 -8.19
N SER A 111 5.42 -1.99 -7.50
CA SER A 111 4.60 -2.69 -6.50
C SER A 111 4.33 -1.86 -5.25
N HIS A 112 5.27 -0.98 -4.87
CA HIS A 112 5.10 -0.07 -3.73
C HIS A 112 4.51 1.29 -4.09
N HIS A 113 4.09 1.51 -5.34
CA HIS A 113 3.60 2.81 -5.83
C HIS A 113 4.60 3.97 -5.67
N TRP A 114 5.89 3.68 -5.70
CA TRP A 114 6.95 4.69 -5.58
C TRP A 114 7.26 5.38 -6.89
N LEU A 115 6.83 4.82 -8.02
CA LEU A 115 7.00 5.43 -9.33
C LEU A 115 6.05 6.63 -9.49
N PRO A 116 6.58 7.80 -9.91
CA PRO A 116 5.77 9.01 -10.06
C PRO A 116 4.83 8.90 -11.27
N THR A 117 3.58 8.53 -11.00
CA THR A 117 2.49 8.74 -11.96
C THR A 117 1.88 10.12 -11.72
N ARG A 118 1.29 10.75 -12.76
CA ARG A 118 0.62 12.07 -12.60
C ARG A 118 -0.46 12.02 -11.50
N PHE A 119 -1.12 10.88 -11.34
CA PHE A 119 -2.06 10.65 -10.25
C PHE A 119 -1.40 10.72 -8.86
N TYR A 120 -0.29 10.02 -8.64
CA TYR A 120 0.40 10.06 -7.35
C TYR A 120 1.03 11.43 -7.06
N LEU A 121 1.48 12.14 -8.09
CA LEU A 121 1.98 13.51 -7.96
C LEU A 121 0.85 14.50 -7.61
N ALA A 122 -0.30 14.40 -8.26
CA ALA A 122 -1.48 15.22 -7.95
C ALA A 122 -1.96 15.01 -6.50
N ARG A 123 -1.99 13.76 -6.04
CA ARG A 123 -2.33 13.43 -4.65
C ARG A 123 -1.31 13.94 -3.62
N ARG A 124 -0.08 14.26 -4.06
CA ARG A 124 0.96 14.92 -3.25
C ARG A 124 0.97 16.45 -3.42
N GLY A 125 -0.08 17.02 -4.03
CA GLY A 125 -0.26 18.47 -4.16
C GLY A 125 0.40 19.11 -5.38
N VAL A 126 0.93 18.33 -6.33
CA VAL A 126 1.48 18.87 -7.58
C VAL A 126 0.34 19.17 -8.57
N PRO A 127 0.16 20.40 -9.07
CA PRO A 127 -0.94 20.76 -9.97
C PRO A 127 -0.72 20.15 -11.36
N LEU A 128 -1.13 18.90 -11.54
CA LEU A 128 -1.00 18.14 -12.78
C LEU A 128 -2.36 17.61 -13.21
N ASP A 129 -2.57 17.55 -14.53
CA ASP A 129 -3.69 16.82 -15.09
C ASP A 129 -3.55 15.32 -14.78
N GLU A 130 -4.60 14.73 -14.23
CA GLU A 130 -4.67 13.32 -13.83
C GLU A 130 -4.86 12.36 -15.02
N THR A 131 -4.87 12.88 -16.25
CA THR A 131 -5.01 12.05 -17.44
C THR A 131 -3.74 11.26 -17.76
N CYS A 132 -3.95 10.04 -18.28
CA CYS A 132 -2.88 9.23 -18.82
C CYS A 132 -2.28 9.93 -20.06
N PRO A 133 -0.96 10.17 -20.12
CA PRO A 133 -0.35 10.89 -21.23
C PRO A 133 -0.43 10.14 -22.56
N ARG A 134 -0.77 8.84 -22.58
CA ARG A 134 -0.89 8.03 -23.80
C ARG A 134 -2.30 7.94 -24.35
N CYS A 135 -3.31 7.77 -23.49
CA CYS A 135 -4.69 7.57 -23.93
C CYS A 135 -5.63 8.71 -23.59
N LEU A 136 -5.14 9.74 -22.89
CA LEU A 136 -5.88 10.94 -22.46
C LEU A 136 -7.13 10.64 -21.63
N ARG A 137 -7.24 9.42 -21.08
CA ARG A 137 -8.31 9.04 -20.16
C ARG A 137 -7.85 9.19 -18.72
N ARG A 138 -8.81 9.47 -17.83
CA ARG A 138 -8.63 9.32 -16.39
C ARG A 138 -8.48 7.83 -16.09
N SER A 139 -7.25 7.41 -15.84
CA SER A 139 -7.00 6.14 -15.15
C SER A 139 -5.65 6.23 -14.46
N LYS A 140 -5.69 5.79 -13.20
CA LYS A 140 -4.90 6.29 -12.08
C LYS A 140 -4.02 5.19 -11.45
N SER A 141 -3.95 4.03 -12.08
CA SER A 141 -3.25 2.86 -11.56
C SER A 141 -1.93 2.61 -12.28
N MET A 142 -0.96 2.04 -11.56
CA MET A 142 0.27 1.51 -12.19
C MET A 142 -0.08 0.44 -13.23
N VAL A 143 -1.12 -0.36 -12.97
CA VAL A 143 -1.65 -1.36 -13.91
C VAL A 143 -2.13 -0.70 -15.20
N HIS A 144 -2.78 0.46 -15.15
CA HIS A 144 -3.10 1.23 -16.35
C HIS A 144 -1.85 1.73 -17.08
N ALA A 145 -0.91 2.30 -16.33
CA ALA A 145 0.34 2.79 -16.91
C ALA A 145 1.19 1.68 -17.59
N LEU A 146 1.02 0.42 -17.21
CA LEU A 146 1.85 -0.68 -17.73
C LEU A 146 1.09 -1.70 -18.59
N TRP A 147 -0.23 -1.83 -18.44
CA TRP A 147 -0.99 -2.93 -19.03
C TRP A 147 -2.35 -2.53 -19.62
N SER A 148 -3.27 -2.02 -18.79
CA SER A 148 -4.68 -1.86 -19.19
C SER A 148 -4.95 -0.63 -20.05
N CYS A 149 -3.94 0.21 -20.30
CA CYS A 149 -4.07 1.36 -21.20
C CYS A 149 -4.45 0.91 -22.62
N ARG A 150 -5.44 1.60 -23.22
CA ARG A 150 -5.94 1.31 -24.57
C ARG A 150 -4.83 1.42 -25.63
N SER A 151 -3.88 2.34 -25.46
CA SER A 151 -2.74 2.49 -26.37
C SER A 151 -1.83 1.25 -26.42
N LEU A 152 -1.91 0.36 -25.44
CA LEU A 152 -1.12 -0.88 -25.38
C LEU A 152 -1.87 -2.08 -25.98
N THR A 153 -3.03 -1.87 -26.62
CA THR A 153 -3.82 -2.97 -27.20
C THR A 153 -3.05 -3.71 -28.28
N VAL A 154 -2.37 -2.97 -29.18
CA VAL A 154 -1.56 -3.58 -30.24
C VAL A 154 -0.44 -4.43 -29.62
N LEU A 155 0.30 -3.92 -28.63
CA LEU A 155 1.34 -4.66 -27.92
C LEU A 155 0.83 -5.98 -27.32
N ARG A 156 -0.32 -5.94 -26.63
CA ARG A 156 -0.96 -7.14 -26.06
C ARG A 156 -1.38 -8.13 -27.14
N SER A 157 -1.81 -7.64 -28.30
CA SER A 157 -2.19 -8.47 -29.45
C SER A 157 -0.99 -8.96 -30.27
N SER A 158 0.21 -8.42 -30.08
CA SER A 158 1.41 -8.83 -30.81
C SER A 158 2.09 -10.07 -30.22
N ILE A 159 1.89 -10.35 -28.93
CA ILE A 159 2.56 -11.45 -28.22
C ILE A 159 1.54 -12.51 -27.81
N PRO A 160 1.70 -13.80 -28.16
CA PRO A 160 0.70 -14.84 -27.92
C PRO A 160 0.23 -14.95 -26.47
N PHE A 161 1.15 -15.12 -25.50
CA PHE A 161 0.76 -15.31 -24.10
C PHE A 161 0.08 -14.07 -23.49
N LEU A 162 0.38 -12.86 -23.99
CA LEU A 162 -0.26 -11.63 -23.53
C LEU A 162 -1.75 -11.54 -23.91
N LYS A 163 -2.17 -12.22 -24.97
CA LYS A 163 -3.58 -12.23 -25.41
C LYS A 163 -4.49 -12.94 -24.42
N GLU A 164 -3.96 -13.96 -23.75
CA GLU A 164 -4.70 -14.79 -22.80
C GLU A 164 -4.81 -14.11 -21.43
N LEU A 165 -3.97 -13.10 -21.18
CA LEU A 165 -3.96 -12.35 -19.94
C LEU A 165 -5.11 -11.34 -19.88
N ARG A 166 -5.87 -11.39 -18.79
CA ARG A 166 -7.00 -10.48 -18.55
C ARG A 166 -6.53 -9.05 -18.33
N THR A 167 -7.36 -8.10 -18.76
CA THR A 167 -7.17 -6.68 -18.44
C THR A 167 -7.92 -6.36 -17.15
N TYR A 168 -7.17 -6.26 -16.06
CA TYR A 168 -7.68 -5.72 -14.81
C TYR A 168 -7.30 -4.23 -14.74
N ASP A 169 -8.24 -3.37 -14.36
CA ASP A 169 -7.94 -2.00 -13.93
C ASP A 169 -8.43 -1.80 -12.50
N GLY A 170 -7.82 -0.86 -11.78
CA GLY A 170 -8.18 -0.53 -10.40
C GLY A 170 -7.55 -1.42 -9.32
N MET A 171 -6.85 -2.49 -9.68
CA MET A 171 -6.12 -3.33 -8.70
C MET A 171 -4.72 -2.80 -8.38
N HIS A 172 -4.20 -3.16 -7.21
CA HIS A 172 -2.82 -2.89 -6.83
C HIS A 172 -1.86 -3.66 -7.74
N PHE A 173 -0.75 -3.02 -8.15
CA PHE A 173 0.21 -3.64 -9.07
C PHE A 173 0.85 -4.91 -8.50
N HIS A 174 1.10 -4.94 -7.19
CA HIS A 174 1.59 -6.14 -6.51
C HIS A 174 0.64 -7.33 -6.69
N ASP A 175 -0.66 -7.13 -6.43
CA ASP A 175 -1.66 -8.19 -6.56
C ASP A 175 -1.85 -8.61 -8.02
N PHE A 176 -1.73 -7.66 -8.95
CA PHE A 176 -1.76 -7.92 -10.38
C PHE A 176 -0.61 -8.84 -10.80
N MET A 177 0.59 -8.57 -10.30
CA MET A 177 1.75 -9.39 -10.58
C MET A 177 1.68 -10.78 -9.95
N LEU A 178 1.10 -10.92 -8.75
CA LEU A 178 0.90 -12.21 -8.09
C LEU A 178 0.03 -13.16 -8.93
N ILE A 179 -0.93 -12.64 -9.69
CA ILE A 179 -1.72 -13.46 -10.62
C ILE A 179 -0.78 -14.07 -11.67
N PHE A 180 0.08 -13.26 -12.28
CA PHE A 180 0.97 -13.72 -13.35
C PHE A 180 2.06 -14.67 -12.87
N PHE A 181 2.56 -14.52 -11.65
CA PHE A 181 3.50 -15.49 -11.08
C PHE A 181 2.90 -16.89 -10.92
N LYS A 182 1.58 -17.00 -10.79
CA LYS A 182 0.88 -18.29 -10.68
C LYS A 182 0.49 -18.88 -12.02
N THR A 183 0.36 -18.04 -13.06
CA THR A 183 -0.18 -18.46 -14.35
C THR A 183 0.86 -18.55 -15.46
N LEU A 184 1.96 -17.80 -15.36
CA LEU A 184 3.00 -17.73 -16.40
C LEU A 184 4.19 -18.62 -16.08
N THR A 185 4.85 -19.11 -17.12
CA THR A 185 6.17 -19.73 -17.02
C THR A 185 7.23 -18.69 -16.62
N SER A 186 8.39 -19.14 -16.12
CA SER A 186 9.50 -18.24 -15.76
C SER A 186 9.91 -17.34 -16.94
N MET A 187 9.99 -17.89 -18.15
CA MET A 187 10.40 -17.14 -19.34
C MET A 187 9.36 -16.07 -19.75
N GLU A 188 8.08 -16.41 -19.74
CA GLU A 188 6.99 -15.47 -20.04
C GLU A 188 6.94 -14.35 -18.99
N LEU A 189 7.16 -14.70 -17.73
CA LEU A 189 7.15 -13.77 -16.63
C LEU A 189 8.34 -12.80 -16.68
N GLU A 190 9.53 -13.30 -17.00
CA GLU A 190 10.72 -12.48 -17.25
C GLU A 190 10.48 -11.51 -18.41
N LEU A 191 9.96 -12.02 -19.52
CA LEU A 191 9.60 -11.22 -20.69
C LEU A 191 8.56 -10.15 -20.34
N LEU A 192 7.54 -10.50 -19.55
CA LEU A 192 6.53 -9.54 -19.07
C LEU A 192 7.15 -8.42 -18.23
N CYS A 193 8.06 -8.75 -17.30
CA CYS A 193 8.76 -7.74 -16.49
C CYS A 193 9.57 -6.78 -17.37
N VAL A 194 10.25 -7.32 -18.39
CA VAL A 194 11.03 -6.53 -19.34
C VAL A 194 10.12 -5.61 -20.16
N ILE A 195 8.99 -6.12 -20.64
CA ILE A 195 7.97 -5.34 -21.35
C ILE A 195 7.45 -4.20 -20.46
N PHE A 196 7.09 -4.47 -19.21
CA PHE A 196 6.63 -3.43 -18.29
C PHE A 196 7.66 -2.32 -18.08
N TRP A 197 8.93 -2.69 -17.87
CA TRP A 197 9.98 -1.70 -17.77
C TRP A 197 10.11 -0.85 -19.04
N ARG A 198 10.06 -1.48 -20.22
CA ARG A 198 10.18 -0.78 -21.50
C ARG A 198 8.97 0.12 -21.78
N VAL A 199 7.77 -0.35 -21.45
CA VAL A 199 6.53 0.43 -21.53
C VAL A 199 6.58 1.67 -20.63
N TRP A 200 7.13 1.53 -19.42
CA TRP A 200 7.37 2.64 -18.51
C TRP A 200 8.40 3.63 -19.07
N PHE A 201 9.50 3.12 -19.60
CA PHE A 201 10.55 3.92 -20.22
C PHE A 201 10.00 4.77 -21.37
N CYS A 202 9.27 4.16 -22.32
CA CYS A 202 8.66 4.87 -23.44
C CYS A 202 7.60 5.89 -22.96
N ARG A 203 6.83 5.56 -21.91
CA ARG A 203 5.91 6.52 -21.28
C ARG A 203 6.67 7.75 -20.77
N ASN A 204 7.80 7.56 -20.10
CA ASN A 204 8.58 8.68 -19.57
C ASN A 204 9.19 9.51 -20.71
N GLN A 205 9.70 8.88 -21.76
CA GLN A 205 10.13 9.61 -22.96
C GLN A 205 8.99 10.44 -23.56
N LEU A 206 7.77 9.92 -23.65
CA LEU A 206 6.63 10.70 -24.13
C LEU A 206 6.35 11.94 -23.26
N VAL A 207 6.55 11.84 -21.94
CA VAL A 207 6.35 12.95 -21.00
C VAL A 207 7.47 14.00 -21.09
N TYR A 208 8.72 13.60 -21.34
CA TYR A 208 9.88 14.50 -21.30
C TYR A 208 10.35 14.98 -22.69
N SER A 209 10.18 14.17 -23.74
CA SER A 209 10.72 14.41 -25.09
C SER A 209 9.69 14.27 -26.21
N MET A 210 8.40 14.13 -25.91
CA MET A 210 7.29 14.02 -26.88
C MET A 210 7.46 12.91 -27.95
N SER A 211 8.30 11.91 -27.67
CA SER A 211 8.49 10.76 -28.57
C SER A 211 7.36 9.75 -28.40
N MET A 212 6.75 9.32 -29.50
CA MET A 212 5.77 8.25 -29.49
C MET A 212 6.44 6.88 -29.29
N MET A 213 5.68 5.96 -28.71
CA MET A 213 6.10 4.57 -28.52
C MET A 213 5.86 3.78 -29.81
N GLU A 214 6.90 3.20 -30.38
CA GLU A 214 6.76 2.20 -31.43
C GLU A 214 6.70 0.80 -30.82
N VAL A 215 5.61 0.07 -31.09
CA VAL A 215 5.34 -1.23 -30.45
C VAL A 215 6.39 -2.27 -30.86
N GLY A 216 6.87 -2.24 -32.10
CA GLY A 216 7.91 -3.16 -32.60
C GLY A 216 9.20 -3.07 -31.78
N GLU A 217 9.66 -1.85 -31.48
CA GLU A 217 10.85 -1.64 -30.66
C GLU A 217 10.73 -2.20 -29.24
N VAL A 218 9.52 -2.19 -28.67
CA VAL A 218 9.30 -2.74 -27.31
C VAL A 218 9.51 -4.24 -27.32
N VAL A 219 8.99 -4.93 -28.34
CA VAL A 219 9.10 -6.38 -28.49
C VAL A 219 10.54 -6.79 -28.80
N ASP A 220 11.17 -6.15 -29.79
CA ASP A 220 12.54 -6.46 -30.22
C ASP A 220 13.58 -6.21 -29.12
N TRP A 221 13.39 -5.15 -28.33
CA TRP A 221 14.27 -4.88 -27.21
C TRP A 221 14.10 -5.91 -26.09
N ALA A 222 12.85 -6.34 -25.84
CA ALA A 222 12.57 -7.28 -24.77
C ALA A 222 13.13 -8.68 -25.08
N THR A 223 13.01 -9.15 -26.32
CA THR A 223 13.60 -10.41 -26.77
C THR A 223 15.12 -10.38 -26.76
N THR A 224 15.75 -9.25 -27.09
CA THR A 224 17.21 -9.10 -27.09
C THR A 224 17.83 -9.21 -25.67
N ILE A 225 17.10 -8.81 -24.62
CA ILE A 225 17.59 -8.86 -23.24
C ILE A 225 17.35 -10.21 -22.58
N SER A 226 16.23 -10.86 -22.87
CA SER A 226 15.96 -12.21 -22.34
C SER A 226 16.93 -13.28 -22.89
N VAL A 227 17.59 -13.02 -24.03
CA VAL A 227 18.52 -13.98 -24.66
C VAL A 227 19.98 -13.82 -24.18
N LYS A 228 20.34 -12.69 -23.56
CA LYS A 228 21.72 -12.50 -23.08
C LYS A 228 21.84 -13.00 -21.64
N PRO A 229 22.67 -14.02 -21.38
CA PRO A 229 22.94 -14.46 -20.01
C PRO A 229 23.56 -13.29 -19.25
N ILE A 230 22.96 -12.96 -18.12
CA ILE A 230 23.43 -11.89 -17.24
C ILE A 230 24.69 -12.43 -16.55
N ARG A 231 25.85 -11.89 -16.95
CA ARG A 231 27.13 -12.13 -16.26
C ARG A 231 27.13 -11.54 -14.86
#